data_AF-A0AB74C5T9-F1
#
_entry.id   AF-A0AB74C5T9-F1
#
_cell.length_a   1.000
_cell.length_b   1.000
_cell.length_c   1.000
_cell.angle_alpha   90.00
_cell.angle_beta   90.00
_cell.angle_gamma   90.00
#
_symmetry.space_group_name_H-M   'P 1'
#
loop_
_entity.id
_entity.type
_entity.pdbx_description
1 polymer ?
#
loop_
_entity_poly.entity_id
_entity_poly.type
_entity_poly.pdbx_seq_one_letter_code
_entity_poly.pdbx_strand_id
1 'polypeptide(L)'
;MHSISNDRFSFLLLCQPTFISYIAYCKLPKDKQCVWPNRVRFTDDDMEALARKLADYPICESVVFGELWRTRTKAQLISLEEGALDHWFFGRTVMAGDAIHKGTTNSALGGCTAMEDGVAITNQLHQLLNRLPNKKPSTVEISATMQEYQDSRLDRVKTIVKVGGDLTRLQAFDGWYFYIMQRWLTPWIGLDTLAINIAKLASAGTNLSFVDFPEQKGLLGWQDTIAVEARKNEQRKLPKRWWYWTGDLQQIWPLLVGFFLCFSSTLLWFLPRDPHHVWSGIEAAH
;
A
#
# COMPACT_ATOMS: atom_id res chain seq x y z
N MET A 1 15.97 -7.29 11.39
CA MET A 1 16.08 -6.31 10.28
C MET A 1 16.49 -4.99 10.90
N HIS A 2 17.58 -4.38 10.42
CA HIS A 2 18.09 -3.10 10.94
C HIS A 2 18.19 -2.11 9.77
N SER A 3 17.70 -0.89 9.97
CA SER A 3 17.69 0.14 8.92
C SER A 3 18.39 1.39 9.44
N ILE A 4 19.35 1.91 8.68
CA ILE A 4 20.05 3.17 8.96
C ILE A 4 19.66 4.19 7.91
N SER A 5 19.10 5.30 8.36
CA SER A 5 18.60 6.38 7.51
C SER A 5 19.60 7.53 7.43
N ASN A 6 19.89 7.98 6.21
CA ASN A 6 20.77 9.12 5.93
C ASN A 6 20.10 10.04 4.88
N ASP A 7 20.67 11.22 4.62
CA ASP A 7 20.14 12.13 3.58
C ASP A 7 20.33 11.53 2.18
N ARG A 8 19.21 11.13 1.56
CA ARG A 8 19.08 10.55 0.20
C ARG A 8 19.66 9.16 0.01
N PHE A 9 20.01 8.48 1.08
CA PHE A 9 20.37 7.07 1.03
C PHE A 9 20.08 6.35 2.34
N SER A 10 19.98 5.03 2.30
CA SER A 10 19.78 4.21 3.49
C SER A 10 20.47 2.87 3.39
N PHE A 11 20.80 2.30 4.54
CA PHE A 11 21.27 0.93 4.66
C PHE A 11 20.17 0.05 5.23
N LEU A 12 19.97 -1.11 4.63
CA LEU A 12 19.14 -2.17 5.14
C LEU A 12 20.00 -3.39 5.42
N LEU A 13 19.99 -3.85 6.67
CA LEU A 13 20.71 -5.04 7.11
C LEU A 13 19.75 -6.16 7.50
N LEU A 14 20.05 -7.33 6.95
CA LEU A 14 19.41 -8.61 7.23
C LEU A 14 20.47 -9.53 7.82
N CYS A 15 20.55 -9.54 9.15
CA CYS A 15 21.50 -10.37 9.89
C CYS A 15 20.91 -11.77 10.11
N GLN A 16 21.65 -12.79 9.69
CA GLN A 16 21.40 -14.19 10.00
C GLN A 16 22.52 -14.70 10.93
N PRO A 17 22.35 -15.83 11.63
CA PRO A 17 23.37 -16.35 12.54
C PRO A 17 24.75 -16.58 11.91
N THR A 18 24.79 -16.86 10.60
CA THR A 18 26.02 -17.24 9.88
C THR A 18 26.47 -16.24 8.81
N PHE A 19 25.62 -15.29 8.43
CA PHE A 19 25.95 -14.29 7.42
C PHE A 19 25.12 -13.02 7.59
N ILE A 20 25.58 -11.93 7.00
CA ILE A 20 24.86 -10.66 6.95
C ILE A 20 24.66 -10.30 5.49
N SER A 21 23.42 -10.04 5.11
CA SER A 21 23.10 -9.40 3.83
C SER A 21 22.81 -7.93 4.08
N TYR A 22 23.35 -7.06 3.24
CA TYR A 22 23.09 -5.63 3.33
C TYR A 22 22.76 -5.04 1.95
N ILE A 23 21.90 -4.03 1.96
CA ILE A 23 21.50 -3.28 0.77
C ILE A 23 21.69 -1.79 1.07
N ALA A 24 22.39 -1.08 0.19
CA ALA A 24 22.52 0.37 0.24
C ALA A 24 21.63 0.98 -0.85
N TYR A 25 20.54 1.63 -0.45
CA TYR A 25 19.67 2.35 -1.38
C TYR A 25 20.21 3.76 -1.55
N CYS A 26 20.66 4.11 -2.75
CA CYS A 26 21.19 5.43 -3.04
C CYS A 26 20.31 6.13 -4.08
N LYS A 27 19.81 7.32 -3.76
CA LYS A 27 19.04 8.11 -4.73
C LYS A 27 19.93 8.55 -5.89
N LEU A 28 19.48 8.26 -7.11
CA LEU A 28 20.15 8.72 -8.31
C LEU A 28 19.87 10.21 -8.58
N PRO A 29 20.89 10.97 -9.04
CA PRO A 29 20.69 12.30 -9.61
C PRO A 29 19.64 12.30 -10.73
N LYS A 30 18.86 13.38 -10.87
CA LYS A 30 17.74 13.45 -11.83
C LYS A 30 18.18 13.19 -13.28
N ASP A 31 19.36 13.68 -13.64
CA ASP A 31 20.00 13.51 -14.95
C ASP A 31 20.41 12.06 -15.24
N LYS A 32 20.54 11.22 -14.21
CA LYS A 32 20.92 9.80 -14.32
C LYS A 32 19.73 8.84 -14.18
N GLN A 33 18.52 9.36 -13.95
CA GLN A 33 17.32 8.54 -13.89
C GLN A 33 16.89 8.16 -15.31
N CYS A 34 16.57 6.88 -15.51
CA CYS A 34 16.07 6.36 -16.79
C CYS A 34 14.61 5.92 -16.66
N VAL A 35 13.87 6.00 -17.76
CA VAL A 35 12.50 5.51 -17.89
C VAL A 35 12.49 4.30 -18.82
N TRP A 36 11.61 3.34 -18.55
CA TRP A 36 11.39 2.19 -19.41
C TRP A 36 11.17 2.63 -20.88
N PRO A 37 11.77 1.94 -21.87
CA PRO A 37 12.48 0.66 -21.78
C PRO A 37 13.99 0.78 -21.50
N ASN A 38 14.51 1.98 -21.25
CA ASN A 38 15.94 2.18 -21.02
C ASN A 38 16.36 1.73 -19.61
N ARG A 39 17.58 1.20 -19.49
CA ARG A 39 18.17 0.76 -18.21
C ARG A 39 19.63 1.18 -18.16
N VAL A 40 20.03 1.78 -17.03
CA VAL A 40 21.45 2.02 -16.72
C VAL A 40 22.08 0.73 -16.19
N ARG A 41 23.27 0.39 -16.72
CA ARG A 41 24.11 -0.67 -16.16
C ARG A 41 25.31 -0.03 -15.50
N PHE A 42 25.67 -0.56 -14.33
CA PHE A 42 26.82 -0.11 -13.57
C PHE A 42 27.95 -1.13 -13.71
N THR A 43 29.16 -0.61 -13.75
CA THR A 43 30.39 -1.40 -13.76
C THR A 43 30.85 -1.72 -12.34
N ASP A 44 31.81 -2.63 -12.20
CA ASP A 44 32.45 -2.90 -10.92
C ASP A 44 33.20 -1.66 -10.39
N ASP A 45 33.76 -0.83 -11.27
CA ASP A 45 34.41 0.43 -10.90
C ASP A 45 33.42 1.43 -10.32
N ASP A 46 32.20 1.54 -10.88
CA ASP A 46 31.12 2.37 -10.35
C ASP A 46 30.71 1.91 -8.94
N MET A 47 30.63 0.59 -8.75
CA MET A 47 30.31 -0.03 -7.47
C MET A 47 31.38 0.28 -6.42
N GLU A 48 32.66 0.11 -6.74
CA GLU A 48 33.77 0.43 -5.84
C GLU A 48 33.86 1.93 -5.54
N ALA A 49 33.56 2.79 -6.51
CA ALA A 49 33.52 4.23 -6.31
C ALA A 49 32.37 4.63 -5.37
N LEU A 50 31.20 4.00 -5.49
CA LEU A 50 30.08 4.22 -4.57
C LEU A 50 30.40 3.70 -3.17
N ALA A 51 30.96 2.49 -3.06
CA ALA A 51 31.33 1.91 -1.78
C ALA A 51 32.35 2.77 -1.02
N ARG A 52 33.35 3.33 -1.72
CA ARG A 52 34.31 4.29 -1.15
C ARG A 52 33.63 5.53 -0.59
N LYS A 53 32.62 6.08 -1.28
CA LYS A 53 31.86 7.24 -0.78
C LYS A 53 31.06 6.92 0.47
N LEU A 54 30.61 5.68 0.61
CA LEU A 54 29.81 5.23 1.74
C LEU A 54 30.67 4.70 2.90
N ALA A 55 31.99 4.56 2.74
CA ALA A 55 32.86 3.78 3.62
C ALA A 55 32.83 4.25 5.09
N ASP A 56 32.81 5.56 5.32
CA ASP A 56 32.89 6.14 6.66
C ASP A 56 31.53 6.26 7.37
N TYR A 57 30.43 5.87 6.70
CA TYR A 57 29.11 5.95 7.32
C TYR A 57 28.92 4.83 8.34
N PRO A 58 28.47 5.16 9.57
CA PRO A 58 28.24 4.18 10.61
C PRO A 58 27.03 3.29 10.28
N ILE A 59 27.19 2.00 10.50
CA ILE A 59 26.13 0.99 10.43
C ILE A 59 25.57 0.72 11.83
N CYS A 60 26.45 0.72 12.82
CA CYS A 60 26.12 0.73 14.24
C CYS A 60 27.18 1.54 15.00
N GLU A 61 27.10 1.55 16.34
CA GLU A 61 28.01 2.31 17.20
C GLU A 61 29.50 1.93 17.03
N SER A 62 29.79 0.71 16.57
CA SER A 62 31.14 0.17 16.50
C SER A 62 31.64 -0.19 15.09
N VAL A 63 30.77 -0.15 14.07
CA VAL A 63 31.10 -0.62 12.71
C VAL A 63 30.67 0.39 11.67
N VAL A 64 31.57 0.69 10.73
CA VAL A 64 31.30 1.51 9.54
C VAL A 64 31.11 0.64 8.30
N PHE A 65 30.46 1.18 7.27
CA PHE A 65 30.16 0.44 6.04
C PHE A 65 31.42 -0.10 5.35
N GLY A 66 32.54 0.64 5.39
CA GLY A 66 33.80 0.23 4.78
C GLY A 66 34.35 -1.10 5.32
N GLU A 67 34.10 -1.41 6.60
CA GLU A 67 34.50 -2.68 7.21
C GLU A 67 33.65 -3.85 6.70
N LEU A 68 32.34 -3.63 6.56
CA LEU A 68 31.45 -4.60 5.92
C LEU A 68 31.85 -4.83 4.46
N TRP A 69 32.15 -3.75 3.74
CA TRP A 69 32.56 -3.82 2.34
C TRP A 69 33.85 -4.63 2.18
N ARG A 70 34.83 -4.45 3.05
CA ARG A 70 36.10 -5.21 2.99
C ARG A 70 35.94 -6.70 3.26
N THR A 71 34.97 -7.09 4.07
CA THR A 71 34.72 -8.49 4.48
C THR A 71 33.66 -9.20 3.63
N ARG A 72 33.10 -8.51 2.63
CA ARG A 72 32.03 -9.04 1.77
C ARG A 72 32.47 -10.28 1.00
N THR A 73 31.54 -11.23 0.84
CA THR A 73 31.75 -12.39 -0.03
C THR A 73 31.34 -12.11 -1.48
N LYS A 74 30.26 -11.34 -1.67
CA LYS A 74 29.71 -11.00 -2.98
C LYS A 74 29.00 -9.65 -2.92
N ALA A 75 29.12 -8.86 -3.97
CA ALA A 75 28.36 -7.62 -4.12
C ALA A 75 28.02 -7.37 -5.59
N GLN A 76 26.99 -6.55 -5.80
CA GLN A 76 26.60 -6.07 -7.11
C GLN A 76 25.94 -4.69 -6.95
N LEU A 77 26.24 -3.78 -7.87
CA LEU A 77 25.50 -2.53 -8.01
C LEU A 77 24.45 -2.69 -9.12
N ILE A 78 23.18 -2.43 -8.76
CA ILE A 78 22.05 -2.55 -9.68
C ILE A 78 21.31 -1.23 -9.80
N SER A 79 20.80 -0.94 -11.00
CA SER A 79 19.77 0.08 -11.17
C SER A 79 18.46 -0.46 -10.61
N LEU A 80 18.03 0.10 -9.48
CA LEU A 80 16.76 -0.27 -8.86
C LEU A 80 15.61 0.28 -9.70
N GLU A 81 14.70 -0.60 -10.10
CA GLU A 81 13.55 -0.29 -10.93
C GLU A 81 12.30 -0.21 -10.06
N GLU A 82 11.42 0.74 -10.37
CA GLU A 82 10.15 0.95 -9.66
C GLU A 82 9.07 1.21 -10.71
N GLY A 83 7.97 0.46 -10.66
CA GLY A 83 6.81 0.67 -11.54
C GLY A 83 6.05 -0.61 -11.86
N ALA A 84 4.91 -0.45 -12.51
CA ALA A 84 4.12 -1.53 -13.09
C ALA A 84 3.78 -1.18 -14.55
N LEU A 85 3.92 -2.14 -15.46
CA LEU A 85 3.53 -2.01 -16.85
C LEU A 85 2.01 -2.09 -16.98
N ASP A 86 1.45 -1.54 -18.06
CA ASP A 86 0.00 -1.53 -18.29
C ASP A 86 -0.51 -2.72 -19.11
N HIS A 87 0.38 -3.54 -19.69
CA HIS A 87 0.03 -4.70 -20.50
C HIS A 87 0.75 -5.96 -20.01
N TRP A 88 -0.01 -6.93 -19.48
CA TRP A 88 0.56 -8.11 -18.80
C TRP A 88 0.46 -9.40 -19.63
N PHE A 89 -0.26 -9.39 -20.74
CA PHE A 89 -0.47 -10.55 -21.57
C PHE A 89 -0.63 -10.17 -23.05
N PHE A 90 -0.39 -11.14 -23.93
CA PHE A 90 -0.65 -11.05 -25.35
C PHE A 90 -0.98 -12.42 -25.93
N GLY A 91 -2.18 -12.58 -26.47
CA GLY A 91 -2.66 -13.85 -27.03
C GLY A 91 -2.69 -14.96 -25.99
N ARG A 92 -1.73 -15.90 -26.07
CA ARG A 92 -1.62 -17.04 -25.14
C ARG A 92 -0.43 -16.92 -24.19
N THR A 93 0.25 -15.77 -24.18
CA THR A 93 1.40 -15.49 -23.33
C THR A 93 0.97 -14.54 -22.22
N VAL A 94 1.33 -14.86 -20.98
CA VAL A 94 1.09 -14.02 -19.79
C VAL A 94 2.41 -13.84 -19.03
N MET A 95 2.59 -12.67 -18.43
CA MET A 95 3.72 -12.33 -17.58
C MET A 95 3.24 -12.12 -16.14
N ALA A 96 4.12 -12.38 -15.18
CA ALA A 96 3.85 -12.25 -13.76
C ALA A 96 5.11 -11.78 -13.00
N GLY A 97 4.93 -11.23 -11.79
CA GLY A 97 6.03 -10.81 -10.93
C GLY A 97 6.90 -9.69 -11.54
N ASP A 98 8.21 -9.76 -11.25
CA ASP A 98 9.23 -8.78 -11.65
C ASP A 98 9.31 -8.49 -13.17
N ALA A 99 8.68 -9.30 -14.02
CA ALA A 99 8.58 -9.06 -15.46
C ALA A 99 7.61 -7.92 -15.82
N ILE A 100 6.61 -7.67 -14.98
CA ILE A 100 5.54 -6.68 -15.23
C ILE A 100 5.43 -5.63 -14.14
N HIS A 101 5.87 -5.92 -12.91
CA HIS A 101 5.91 -4.95 -11.83
C HIS A 101 7.15 -5.12 -10.99
N LYS A 102 7.79 -3.99 -10.66
CA LYS A 102 8.96 -3.93 -9.80
C LYS A 102 8.71 -2.96 -8.67
N GLY A 103 8.88 -3.48 -7.46
CA GLY A 103 8.90 -2.69 -6.24
C GLY A 103 10.29 -2.63 -5.66
N THR A 104 10.55 -1.61 -4.86
CA THR A 104 11.76 -1.52 -4.06
C THR A 104 11.81 -2.64 -3.02
N THR A 105 13.00 -3.18 -2.75
CA THR A 105 13.16 -4.34 -1.85
C THR A 105 12.94 -4.02 -0.36
N ASN A 106 12.83 -2.75 0.04
CA ASN A 106 12.65 -2.33 1.43
C ASN A 106 11.37 -2.89 2.08
N SER A 107 10.30 -3.08 1.30
CA SER A 107 9.05 -3.67 1.79
C SER A 107 9.08 -5.20 1.84
N ALA A 108 10.06 -5.84 1.19
CA ALA A 108 10.15 -7.29 0.99
C ALA A 108 8.89 -7.95 0.38
N LEU A 109 8.05 -7.17 -0.32
CA LEU A 109 6.77 -7.66 -0.87
C LEU A 109 6.83 -8.17 -2.31
N GLY A 110 7.95 -7.96 -3.03
CA GLY A 110 8.05 -8.35 -4.45
C GLY A 110 7.79 -9.84 -4.68
N GLY A 111 8.43 -10.70 -3.89
CA GLY A 111 8.24 -12.15 -3.97
C GLY A 111 6.82 -12.60 -3.65
N CYS A 112 6.21 -12.08 -2.58
CA CYS A 112 4.83 -12.37 -2.23
C CYS A 112 3.86 -11.92 -3.33
N THR A 113 4.08 -10.73 -3.89
CA THR A 113 3.25 -10.19 -4.98
C THR A 113 3.34 -11.04 -6.24
N ALA A 114 4.54 -11.54 -6.57
CA ALA A 114 4.73 -12.46 -7.68
C ALA A 114 4.05 -13.83 -7.45
N MET A 115 4.05 -14.34 -6.22
CA MET A 115 3.30 -15.55 -5.86
C MET A 115 1.79 -15.36 -5.99
N GLU A 116 1.27 -14.22 -5.51
CA GLU A 116 -0.14 -13.87 -5.66
C GLU A 116 -0.58 -13.81 -7.12
N ASP A 117 0.28 -13.35 -8.04
CA ASP A 117 0.00 -13.39 -9.47
C ASP A 117 -0.15 -14.81 -10.01
N GLY A 118 0.76 -15.70 -9.61
CA GLY A 118 0.69 -17.12 -9.97
C GLY A 118 -0.62 -17.75 -9.49
N VAL A 119 -1.05 -17.43 -8.27
CA VAL A 119 -2.34 -17.87 -7.73
C VAL A 119 -3.50 -17.30 -8.55
N ALA A 120 -3.50 -15.99 -8.84
CA ALA A 120 -4.56 -15.35 -9.61
C ALA A 120 -4.70 -15.93 -11.03
N ILE A 121 -3.58 -16.10 -11.75
CA ILE A 121 -3.56 -16.76 -13.07
C ILE A 121 -4.14 -18.18 -12.97
N THR A 122 -3.73 -18.95 -11.96
CA THR A 122 -4.17 -20.34 -11.76
C THR A 122 -5.67 -20.40 -11.48
N ASN A 123 -6.20 -19.51 -10.64
CA ASN A 123 -7.64 -19.42 -10.37
C ASN A 123 -8.45 -19.14 -11.64
N GLN A 124 -7.99 -18.19 -12.45
CA GLN A 124 -8.67 -17.83 -13.70
C GLN A 124 -8.65 -18.98 -14.71
N LEU A 125 -7.49 -19.64 -14.87
CA LEU A 125 -7.38 -20.82 -15.74
C LEU A 125 -8.24 -21.99 -15.26
N HIS A 126 -8.28 -22.25 -13.95
CA HIS A 126 -9.11 -23.32 -13.38
C HIS A 126 -10.60 -23.07 -13.66
N GLN A 127 -11.08 -21.83 -13.49
CA GLN A 127 -12.45 -21.46 -13.82
C GLN A 127 -12.76 -21.64 -15.31
N LEU A 128 -11.86 -21.21 -16.20
CA LEU A 128 -12.01 -21.37 -17.65
C LEU A 128 -12.13 -22.85 -18.05
N LEU A 129 -11.24 -23.70 -17.54
CA LEU A 129 -11.23 -25.12 -17.86
C LEU A 129 -12.48 -25.85 -17.37
N ASN A 130 -13.01 -25.47 -16.20
CA ASN A 130 -14.26 -26.04 -15.69
C ASN A 130 -15.50 -25.62 -16.49
N ARG A 131 -15.48 -24.44 -17.12
CA ARG A 131 -16.55 -23.98 -18.04
C ARG A 131 -16.51 -24.71 -19.39
N LEU A 132 -15.37 -25.29 -19.75
CA LEU A 132 -15.12 -25.92 -21.05
C LEU A 132 -14.71 -27.40 -20.91
N PRO A 133 -15.57 -28.27 -20.35
CA PRO A 133 -15.23 -29.68 -20.18
C PRO A 133 -14.90 -30.32 -21.53
N ASN A 134 -13.76 -30.99 -21.60
CA ASN A 134 -13.24 -31.69 -22.79
C ASN A 134 -12.99 -30.82 -24.04
N LYS A 135 -12.93 -29.48 -23.91
CA LYS A 135 -12.63 -28.57 -25.01
C LYS A 135 -11.39 -27.74 -24.70
N LYS A 136 -10.52 -27.57 -25.70
CA LYS A 136 -9.37 -26.66 -25.61
C LYS A 136 -9.85 -25.21 -25.71
N PRO A 137 -9.48 -24.31 -24.78
CA PRO A 137 -9.81 -22.90 -24.89
C PRO A 137 -9.16 -22.26 -26.13
N SER A 138 -9.96 -21.49 -26.85
CA SER A 138 -9.53 -20.63 -27.95
C SER A 138 -8.62 -19.49 -27.46
N THR A 139 -7.90 -18.85 -28.38
CA THR A 139 -7.05 -17.70 -28.04
C THR A 139 -7.86 -16.52 -27.48
N VAL A 140 -9.10 -16.34 -27.95
CA VAL A 140 -10.00 -15.28 -27.46
C VAL A 140 -10.41 -15.55 -26.01
N GLU A 141 -10.80 -16.79 -25.70
CA GLU A 141 -11.16 -17.20 -24.33
C GLU A 141 -9.96 -17.03 -23.38
N ILE A 142 -8.75 -17.44 -23.78
CA ILE A 142 -7.55 -17.23 -22.95
C ILE A 142 -7.25 -15.74 -22.75
N SER A 143 -7.33 -14.94 -23.81
CA SER A 143 -7.05 -13.50 -23.72
C SER A 143 -8.03 -12.81 -22.77
N ALA A 144 -9.31 -13.17 -22.81
CA ALA A 144 -10.32 -12.66 -21.88
C ALA A 144 -10.01 -13.07 -20.43
N THR A 145 -9.64 -14.34 -20.20
CA THR A 145 -9.23 -14.83 -18.87
C THR A 145 -7.97 -14.13 -18.34
N MET A 146 -7.01 -13.80 -19.22
CA MET A 146 -5.82 -13.04 -18.80
C MET A 146 -6.12 -11.56 -18.53
N GLN A 147 -7.13 -10.98 -19.20
CA GLN A 147 -7.65 -9.67 -18.86
C GLN A 147 -8.26 -9.65 -17.45
N GLU A 148 -9.06 -10.66 -17.10
CA GLU A 148 -9.62 -10.80 -15.74
C GLU A 148 -8.52 -10.93 -14.67
N TYR A 149 -7.42 -11.63 -14.98
CA TYR A 149 -6.23 -11.65 -14.12
C TYR A 149 -5.64 -10.25 -13.94
N GLN A 150 -5.35 -9.54 -15.03
CA GLN A 150 -4.77 -8.19 -14.96
C GLN A 150 -5.67 -7.22 -14.17
N ASP A 151 -6.97 -7.20 -14.47
CA ASP A 151 -7.94 -6.31 -13.82
C ASP A 151 -8.06 -6.59 -12.32
N SER A 152 -7.98 -7.87 -11.92
CA SER A 152 -8.04 -8.25 -10.50
C SER A 152 -6.80 -7.85 -9.69
N ARG A 153 -5.68 -7.55 -10.35
CA ARG A 153 -4.35 -7.38 -9.71
C ARG A 153 -3.75 -6.00 -9.85
N LEU A 154 -4.03 -5.28 -10.94
CA LEU A 154 -3.33 -4.06 -11.32
C LEU A 154 -3.31 -3.00 -10.21
N ASP A 155 -4.47 -2.71 -9.61
CA ASP A 155 -4.59 -1.68 -8.57
C ASP A 155 -3.82 -2.06 -7.29
N ARG A 156 -3.89 -3.33 -6.89
CA ARG A 156 -3.16 -3.85 -5.74
C ARG A 156 -1.66 -3.77 -5.97
N VAL A 157 -1.19 -4.18 -7.14
CA VAL A 157 0.23 -4.11 -7.52
C VAL A 157 0.71 -2.66 -7.55
N LYS A 158 -0.03 -1.74 -8.19
CA LYS A 158 0.31 -0.30 -8.20
C LYS A 158 0.40 0.27 -6.78
N THR A 159 -0.50 -0.14 -5.90
CA THR A 159 -0.48 0.26 -4.48
C THR A 159 0.76 -0.27 -3.76
N ILE A 160 1.09 -1.57 -3.91
CA ILE A 160 2.26 -2.19 -3.27
C ILE A 160 3.56 -1.55 -3.76
N VAL A 161 3.70 -1.33 -5.07
CA VAL A 161 4.87 -0.67 -5.65
C VAL A 161 5.04 0.74 -5.08
N LYS A 162 3.95 1.53 -5.06
CA LYS A 162 3.98 2.89 -4.50
C LYS A 162 4.35 2.89 -3.01
N VAL A 163 3.73 2.02 -2.20
CA VAL A 163 4.03 1.91 -0.76
C VAL A 163 5.49 1.51 -0.53
N GLY A 164 6.03 0.58 -1.31
CA GLY A 164 7.45 0.23 -1.27
C GLY A 164 8.34 1.44 -1.59
N GLY A 165 8.02 2.16 -2.67
CA GLY A 165 8.72 3.37 -3.07
C GLY A 165 8.72 4.46 -2.00
N ASP A 166 7.56 4.72 -1.40
CA ASP A 166 7.42 5.70 -0.32
C ASP A 166 8.20 5.26 0.93
N LEU A 167 8.17 3.96 1.28
CA LEU A 167 8.96 3.41 2.38
C LEU A 167 10.47 3.59 2.15
N THR A 168 10.94 3.38 0.93
CA THR A 168 12.36 3.55 0.57
C THR A 168 12.78 5.01 0.73
N ARG A 169 11.96 5.94 0.24
CA ARG A 169 12.20 7.39 0.38
C ARG A 169 12.13 7.85 1.83
N LEU A 170 11.20 7.29 2.62
CA LEU A 170 11.08 7.52 4.06
C LEU A 170 12.33 7.06 4.81
N GLN A 171 12.82 5.86 4.51
CA GLN A 171 14.04 5.31 5.11
C GLN A 171 15.31 6.03 4.64
N ALA A 172 15.31 6.62 3.45
CA ALA A 172 16.44 7.37 2.90
C ALA A 172 16.34 8.89 3.14
N PHE A 173 15.47 9.35 4.04
CA PHE A 173 15.21 10.78 4.31
C PHE A 173 15.18 11.63 3.05
N ASP A 174 14.45 11.18 2.02
CA ASP A 174 14.50 11.84 0.72
C ASP A 174 13.75 13.18 0.71
N GLY A 175 14.43 14.23 1.16
CA GLY A 175 13.86 15.56 1.32
C GLY A 175 13.14 15.77 2.65
N TRP A 176 12.76 17.03 2.89
CA TRP A 176 12.26 17.48 4.20
C TRP A 176 10.95 16.79 4.61
N TYR A 177 10.08 16.46 3.65
CA TYR A 177 8.81 15.79 3.94
C TYR A 177 9.05 14.42 4.56
N PHE A 178 9.83 13.56 3.89
CA PHE A 178 10.14 12.22 4.38
C PHE A 178 10.99 12.24 5.65
N TYR A 179 11.89 13.21 5.79
CA TYR A 179 12.62 13.45 7.04
C TYR A 179 11.67 13.74 8.21
N ILE A 180 10.72 14.67 8.05
CA ILE A 180 9.78 15.02 9.11
C ILE A 180 8.86 13.85 9.44
N MET A 181 8.33 13.18 8.41
CA MET A 181 7.50 11.99 8.57
C MET A 181 8.21 10.93 9.41
N GLN A 182 9.43 10.55 9.02
CA GLN A 182 10.17 9.47 9.68
C GLN A 182 10.63 9.85 11.08
N ARG A 183 11.13 11.08 11.28
CA ARG A 183 11.74 11.50 12.56
C ARG A 183 10.72 11.89 13.61
N TRP A 184 9.62 12.53 13.21
CA TRP A 184 8.69 13.16 14.15
C TRP A 184 7.30 12.53 14.15
N LEU A 185 6.79 12.02 13.02
CA LEU A 185 5.42 11.50 12.93
C LEU A 185 5.35 9.98 13.13
N THR A 186 6.27 9.20 12.56
CA THR A 186 6.29 7.73 12.71
C THR A 186 6.27 7.25 14.16
N PRO A 187 7.03 7.85 15.11
CA PRO A 187 6.95 7.47 16.51
C PRO A 187 5.57 7.67 17.14
N TRP A 188 4.81 8.66 16.67
CA TRP A 188 3.46 8.97 17.17
C TRP A 188 2.39 8.06 16.57
N ILE A 189 2.55 7.64 15.30
CA ILE A 189 1.68 6.64 14.66
C ILE A 189 1.76 5.30 15.42
N GLY A 190 2.95 4.98 15.94
CA GLY A 190 3.22 3.77 16.70
C GLY A 190 3.44 2.55 15.81
N LEU A 191 4.30 1.64 16.28
CA LEU A 191 4.64 0.40 15.56
C LEU A 191 3.44 -0.52 15.37
N ASP A 192 2.48 -0.51 16.31
CA ASP A 192 1.28 -1.34 16.23
C ASP A 192 0.40 -0.96 15.04
N THR A 193 0.22 0.34 14.78
CA THR A 193 -0.56 0.81 13.64
C THR A 193 0.09 0.40 12.32
N LEU A 194 1.42 0.49 12.23
CA LEU A 194 2.17 0.00 11.07
C LEU A 194 2.04 -1.51 10.91
N ALA A 195 2.14 -2.27 12.00
CA ALA A 195 1.98 -3.72 11.99
C ALA A 195 0.58 -4.14 11.53
N ILE A 196 -0.47 -3.46 12.01
CA ILE A 196 -1.86 -3.69 11.57
C ILE A 196 -2.01 -3.42 10.08
N ASN A 197 -1.43 -2.33 9.56
CA ASN A 197 -1.52 -2.02 8.13
C ASN A 197 -0.78 -3.04 7.26
N ILE A 198 0.39 -3.50 7.69
CA ILE A 198 1.13 -4.59 7.02
C ILE A 198 0.29 -5.89 7.05
N ALA A 199 -0.30 -6.22 8.19
CA ALA A 199 -1.13 -7.40 8.32
C ALA A 199 -2.40 -7.34 7.46
N LYS A 200 -3.06 -6.16 7.35
CA LYS A 200 -4.18 -5.94 6.42
C LYS A 200 -3.76 -6.11 4.97
N LEU A 201 -2.56 -5.65 4.61
CA LEU A 201 -2.04 -5.83 3.26
C LEU A 201 -1.78 -7.31 2.95
N ALA A 202 -1.25 -8.06 3.92
CA ALA A 202 -1.02 -9.49 3.82
C ALA A 202 -2.34 -10.29 3.76
N SER A 203 -3.34 -9.96 4.58
CA SER A 203 -4.63 -10.68 4.63
C SER A 203 -5.51 -10.45 3.40
N ALA A 204 -5.17 -9.47 2.57
CA ALA A 204 -5.75 -9.24 1.25
C ALA A 204 -5.06 -10.05 0.12
N GLY A 205 -4.10 -10.92 0.46
CA GLY A 205 -3.46 -11.81 -0.51
C GLY A 205 -4.45 -12.81 -1.11
N THR A 206 -4.22 -13.17 -2.38
CA THR A 206 -5.09 -14.10 -3.11
C THR A 206 -4.77 -15.55 -2.75
N ASN A 207 -5.81 -16.33 -2.44
CA ASN A 207 -5.72 -17.77 -2.19
C ASN A 207 -6.17 -18.60 -3.40
N LEU A 208 -5.74 -19.86 -3.49
CA LEU A 208 -6.22 -20.78 -4.53
C LEU A 208 -7.69 -21.13 -4.27
N SER A 209 -8.58 -20.86 -5.23
CA SER A 209 -10.03 -20.94 -5.04
C SER A 209 -10.58 -22.37 -5.01
N PHE A 210 -9.74 -23.36 -5.28
CA PHE A 210 -10.11 -24.78 -5.47
C PHE A 210 -9.31 -25.73 -4.58
N VAL A 211 -8.42 -25.19 -3.73
CA VAL A 211 -7.69 -25.95 -2.73
C VAL A 211 -8.26 -25.57 -1.37
N ASP A 212 -8.64 -26.58 -0.58
CA ASP A 212 -9.10 -26.34 0.78
C ASP A 212 -8.00 -25.64 1.59
N PHE A 213 -8.31 -24.46 2.11
CA PHE A 213 -7.41 -23.69 2.95
C PHE A 213 -7.92 -23.72 4.39
N PRO A 214 -7.41 -24.63 5.25
CA PRO A 214 -7.75 -24.63 6.66
C PRO A 214 -7.11 -23.40 7.31
N GLU A 215 -7.89 -22.33 7.45
CA GLU A 215 -7.41 -21.07 8.00
C GLU A 215 -6.92 -21.25 9.44
N GLN A 216 -5.68 -20.85 9.69
CA GLN A 216 -5.20 -20.62 11.04
C GLN A 216 -5.67 -19.23 11.49
N LYS A 217 -6.59 -19.20 12.47
CA LYS A 217 -7.16 -17.94 12.98
C LYS A 217 -6.10 -17.13 13.73
N GLY A 218 -5.57 -16.10 13.07
CA GLY A 218 -4.80 -15.03 13.69
C GLY A 218 -5.69 -13.89 14.22
N LEU A 219 -5.06 -12.82 14.72
CA LEU A 219 -5.75 -11.58 15.14
C LEU A 219 -6.48 -10.87 13.97
N LEU A 220 -6.00 -11.06 12.75
CA LEU A 220 -6.63 -10.59 11.52
C LEU A 220 -6.88 -11.81 10.63
N GLY A 221 -8.16 -12.10 10.35
CA GLY A 221 -8.54 -13.15 9.40
C GLY A 221 -8.29 -12.73 7.95
N TRP A 222 -8.27 -13.71 7.04
CA TRP A 222 -8.21 -13.43 5.60
C TRP A 222 -9.45 -12.66 5.16
N GLN A 223 -9.28 -11.68 4.26
CA GLN A 223 -10.41 -10.88 3.79
C GLN A 223 -11.50 -11.73 3.13
N ASP A 224 -11.10 -12.78 2.41
CA ASP A 224 -12.01 -13.74 1.81
C ASP A 224 -12.86 -14.47 2.87
N THR A 225 -12.25 -14.91 3.97
CA THR A 225 -12.99 -15.53 5.09
C THR A 225 -13.97 -14.55 5.70
N ILE A 226 -13.53 -13.30 5.98
CA ILE A 226 -14.40 -12.27 6.56
C ILE A 226 -15.59 -12.01 5.64
N ALA A 227 -15.38 -11.93 4.32
CA ALA A 227 -16.45 -11.74 3.34
C ALA A 227 -17.38 -12.96 3.23
N VAL A 228 -16.87 -14.19 3.37
CA VAL A 228 -17.67 -15.41 3.40
C VAL A 228 -18.51 -15.50 4.69
N GLU A 229 -17.93 -15.18 5.84
CA GLU A 229 -18.64 -15.13 7.13
C GLU A 229 -19.70 -14.03 7.14
N ALA A 230 -19.39 -12.85 6.60
CA ALA A 230 -20.35 -11.76 6.42
C ALA A 230 -21.54 -12.20 5.54
N ARG A 231 -21.27 -12.83 4.39
CA ARG A 231 -22.33 -13.37 3.51
C ARG A 231 -23.16 -14.46 4.20
N LYS A 232 -22.55 -15.38 4.95
CA LYS A 232 -23.27 -16.39 5.75
C LYS A 232 -24.13 -15.76 6.84
N ASN A 233 -23.65 -14.69 7.48
CA ASN A 233 -24.38 -13.96 8.50
C ASN A 233 -25.52 -13.11 7.91
N GLU A 234 -25.36 -12.57 6.70
CA GLU A 234 -26.45 -11.90 5.97
C GLU A 234 -27.53 -12.89 5.51
N GLN A 235 -27.13 -14.06 4.98
CA GLN A 235 -28.07 -15.12 4.59
C GLN A 235 -28.83 -15.72 5.79
N ARG A 236 -28.25 -15.67 7.00
CA ARG A 236 -28.92 -16.07 8.25
C ARG A 236 -29.92 -15.05 8.79
N LYS A 237 -29.93 -13.81 8.30
CA LYS A 237 -30.89 -12.79 8.74
C LYS A 237 -32.20 -12.95 7.96
N LEU A 238 -33.27 -13.34 8.66
CA LEU A 238 -34.67 -13.34 8.20
C LEU A 238 -35.09 -11.96 7.62
N PRO A 239 -36.11 -11.89 6.75
CA PRO A 239 -36.43 -10.66 6.00
C PRO A 239 -36.76 -9.52 6.97
N LYS A 240 -36.10 -8.37 6.78
CA LYS A 240 -36.25 -7.19 7.64
C LYS A 240 -37.71 -6.71 7.63
N ARG A 241 -38.35 -6.77 8.81
CA ARG A 241 -39.67 -6.20 9.09
C ARG A 241 -39.61 -4.67 8.93
N TRP A 242 -40.57 -4.09 8.22
CA TRP A 242 -40.59 -2.71 7.71
C TRP A 242 -40.50 -1.57 8.76
N TRP A 243 -40.51 -1.90 10.05
CA TRP A 243 -40.46 -0.94 11.17
C TRP A 243 -39.13 -0.95 11.96
N TYR A 244 -38.13 -1.72 11.53
CA TYR A 244 -36.80 -1.68 12.15
C TYR A 244 -35.89 -0.67 11.44
N TRP A 245 -35.80 0.54 11.99
CA TRP A 245 -34.82 1.54 11.61
C TRP A 245 -33.42 1.11 12.09
N THR A 246 -32.43 1.10 11.19
CA THR A 246 -31.06 0.63 11.44
C THR A 246 -30.24 1.64 12.25
N GLY A 247 -29.32 1.13 13.07
CA GLY A 247 -28.63 1.82 14.18
C GLY A 247 -27.86 3.11 13.86
N ASP A 248 -27.53 3.39 12.59
CA ASP A 248 -26.86 4.66 12.23
C ASP A 248 -27.77 5.87 12.45
N LEU A 249 -29.10 5.71 12.29
CA LEU A 249 -30.05 6.80 12.53
C LEU A 249 -30.27 7.09 14.02
N GLN A 250 -30.06 6.13 14.92
CA GLN A 250 -30.16 6.35 16.37
C GLN A 250 -29.00 7.17 16.93
N GLN A 251 -27.81 7.05 16.34
CA GLN A 251 -26.64 7.83 16.73
C GLN A 251 -26.64 9.25 16.13
N ILE A 252 -27.23 9.39 14.94
CA ILE A 252 -27.31 10.67 14.23
C ILE A 252 -28.50 11.52 14.70
N TRP A 253 -29.58 10.92 15.22
CA TRP A 253 -30.79 11.63 15.66
C TRP A 253 -30.53 12.71 16.75
N PRO A 254 -29.77 12.46 17.83
CA PRO A 254 -29.47 13.49 18.82
C PRO A 254 -28.59 14.62 18.25
N LEU A 255 -27.73 14.30 17.29
CA LEU A 255 -26.86 15.27 16.62
C LEU A 255 -27.65 16.14 15.63
N LEU A 256 -28.62 15.58 14.92
CA LEU A 256 -29.52 16.34 14.04
C LEU A 256 -30.47 17.23 14.83
N VAL A 257 -31.02 16.75 15.95
CA VAL A 257 -31.85 17.56 16.86
C VAL A 257 -31.02 18.67 17.53
N GLY A 258 -29.80 18.36 17.97
CA GLY A 258 -28.85 19.34 18.51
C GLY A 258 -28.43 20.38 17.48
N PHE A 259 -28.13 19.95 16.24
CA PHE A 259 -27.81 20.84 15.14
C PHE A 259 -29.00 21.76 14.81
N PHE A 260 -30.23 21.24 14.73
CA PHE A 260 -31.43 22.03 14.45
C PHE A 260 -31.76 23.04 15.58
N LEU A 261 -31.54 22.68 16.84
CA LEU A 261 -31.71 23.58 18.00
C LEU A 261 -30.63 24.67 18.06
N CYS A 262 -29.38 24.37 17.69
CA CYS A 262 -28.31 25.38 17.60
C CYS A 262 -28.41 26.26 16.35
N PHE A 263 -28.91 25.73 15.23
CA PHE A 263 -29.14 26.50 14.01
C PHE A 263 -30.34 27.44 14.16
N SER A 264 -31.42 27.00 14.83
CA SER A 264 -32.59 27.86 15.10
C SER A 264 -32.30 29.01 16.06
N SER A 265 -31.41 28.83 17.04
CA SER A 265 -31.01 29.92 17.96
C SER A 265 -30.06 30.94 17.32
N THR A 266 -29.29 30.54 16.30
CA THR A 266 -28.40 31.44 15.54
C THR A 266 -29.11 32.12 14.37
N LEU A 267 -30.10 31.48 13.72
CA LEU A 267 -30.94 32.12 12.70
C LEU A 267 -31.89 33.19 13.27
N LEU A 268 -32.28 33.11 14.55
CA LEU A 268 -33.01 34.18 15.25
C LEU A 268 -32.21 35.48 15.42
N TRP A 269 -30.87 35.43 15.28
CA TRP A 269 -29.98 36.60 15.32
C TRP A 269 -29.72 37.24 13.95
N PHE A 270 -30.01 36.53 12.85
CA PHE A 270 -29.79 36.99 11.47
C PHE A 270 -31.09 37.33 10.71
N LEU A 271 -32.25 37.25 11.37
CA LEU A 271 -33.45 37.88 10.85
C LEU A 271 -33.25 39.40 10.85
N PRO A 272 -33.47 40.10 9.71
CA PRO A 272 -33.39 41.56 9.69
C PRO A 272 -34.39 42.12 10.69
N ARG A 273 -33.89 42.77 11.75
CA ARG A 273 -34.73 43.67 12.55
C ARG A 273 -35.07 44.85 11.66
N ASP A 274 -36.34 44.92 11.28
CA ASP A 274 -36.91 46.00 10.49
C ASP A 274 -36.54 47.38 11.10
N PRO A 275 -35.83 48.27 10.38
CA PRO A 275 -35.46 49.59 10.88
C PRO A 275 -36.64 50.58 11.03
N HIS A 276 -37.88 50.18 10.72
CA HIS A 276 -39.01 51.12 10.64
C HIS A 276 -40.10 50.99 11.72
N HIS A 277 -39.84 50.33 12.84
CA HIS A 277 -40.75 50.38 13.99
C HIS A 277 -40.01 50.68 15.28
N VAL A 278 -39.90 51.97 15.62
CA VAL A 278 -40.26 52.63 16.91
C VAL A 278 -39.71 54.07 16.84
N TRP A 279 -40.37 54.92 16.05
CA TRP A 279 -40.42 56.38 16.26
C TRP A 279 -41.81 56.84 15.82
N SER A 280 -42.80 56.49 16.64
CA SER A 280 -44.11 57.13 16.64
C SER A 280 -44.59 57.11 18.10
N GLY A 281 -44.46 58.24 18.79
CA GLY A 281 -45.04 58.36 20.11
C GLY A 281 -44.30 59.29 21.04
N ILE A 282 -44.76 60.54 21.01
CA ILE A 282 -44.90 61.45 22.15
C ILE A 282 -43.81 62.53 22.28
N GLU A 283 -44.29 63.72 21.91
CA GLU A 283 -43.85 65.05 22.22
C GLU A 283 -43.54 65.29 23.70
N ALA A 284 -42.78 66.36 23.92
CA ALA A 284 -42.48 66.98 25.19
C ALA A 284 -43.72 67.28 26.06
N ALA A 285 -43.53 67.25 27.37
CA ALA A 285 -43.80 68.36 28.30
C ALA A 285 -44.09 67.84 29.72
N HIS A 286 -43.15 68.06 30.65
CA HIS A 286 -43.27 68.94 31.83
C HIS A 286 -42.15 68.67 32.84
#